data_AF-A0A5C5GAZ2-F1
#
_entry.id   AF-A0A5C5GAZ2-F1
#
_cell.length_a   1.000
_cell.length_b   1.000
_cell.length_c   1.000
_cell.angle_alpha   90.00
_cell.angle_beta   90.00
_cell.angle_gamma   90.00
#
_symmetry.space_group_name_H-M   'P 1'
#
loop_
_entity.id
_entity.type
_entity.pdbx_description
1 polymer ?
#
loop_
_entity_poly.entity_id
_entity_poly.type
_entity_poly.pdbx_seq_one_letter_code
_entity_poly.pdbx_strand_id
1 'polypeptide(L)'
;MNDLGPDSPAMQRVRAAFLRVHVDRHDRLEELNLRLSSKRATSEDVREAEDILHKIAGAAGTLGLRELGDAARDVEILFLEAREAGFGDAGTLSRALEWFLNLSITHCDAA
;
A
#
# COMPACT_ATOMS: atom_id res chain seq x y z
N MET A 1 13.22 30.60 10.10
CA MET A 1 12.48 30.02 8.97
C MET A 1 12.83 28.55 8.95
N ASN A 2 12.01 27.71 9.60
CA ASN A 2 12.32 26.29 9.73
C ASN A 2 12.07 25.63 8.39
N ASP A 3 13.16 25.23 7.76
CA ASP A 3 13.17 24.47 6.53
C ASP A 3 12.65 23.05 6.83
N LEU A 4 11.35 22.85 6.68
CA LEU A 4 10.71 21.53 6.75
C LEU A 4 10.91 20.80 5.42
N GLY A 5 12.15 20.76 4.95
CA GLY A 5 12.55 19.89 3.87
C GLY A 5 12.38 18.41 4.26
N PRO A 6 12.27 17.51 3.29
CA PRO A 6 12.16 16.06 3.51
C PRO A 6 13.33 15.51 4.35
N ASP A 7 14.47 16.19 4.34
CA ASP A 7 15.67 15.81 5.09
C ASP A 7 15.73 16.40 6.51
N SER A 8 14.73 17.17 6.93
CA SER A 8 14.71 17.70 8.30
C SER A 8 14.62 16.56 9.33
N PRO A 9 15.24 16.68 10.52
CA PRO A 9 15.19 15.63 11.55
C PRO A 9 13.76 15.24 11.96
N ALA A 10 12.81 16.18 11.87
CA ALA A 10 11.40 15.91 12.11
C ALA A 10 10.81 14.98 11.04
N MET A 11 11.04 15.28 9.75
CA MET A 11 10.57 14.45 8.64
C MET A 11 11.23 13.07 8.63
N GLN A 12 12.51 12.97 8.99
CA GLN A 12 13.18 11.67 9.14
C GLN A 12 12.51 10.80 10.22
N ARG A 13 12.11 11.38 11.36
CA ARG A 13 11.36 10.64 12.40
C ARG A 13 9.98 10.19 11.92
N VAL A 14 9.26 11.04 11.19
CA VAL A 14 7.96 10.69 10.62
C VAL A 14 8.12 9.57 9.57
N ARG A 15 9.14 9.66 8.72
CA ARG A 15 9.46 8.62 7.73
C ARG A 15 9.76 7.28 8.38
N ALA A 16 10.60 7.26 9.42
CA ALA A 16 10.88 6.03 10.17
C ALA A 16 9.63 5.45 10.85
N ALA A 17 8.77 6.30 11.41
CA ALA A 17 7.50 5.85 11.99
C ALA A 17 6.55 5.28 10.93
N PHE A 18 6.49 5.90 9.75
CA PHE A 18 5.74 5.41 8.62
C PHE A 18 6.23 4.02 8.18
N LEU A 19 7.54 3.82 8.03
CA LEU A 19 8.13 2.54 7.63
C LEU A 19 7.84 1.42 8.64
N ARG A 20 7.88 1.71 9.95
CA ARG A 20 7.47 0.72 10.97
C ARG A 20 6.02 0.28 10.81
N VAL A 21 5.10 1.22 10.61
CA VAL A 21 3.67 0.89 10.38
C VAL A 21 3.46 0.28 8.99
N HIS A 22 4.35 0.53 8.04
CA HIS A 22 4.27 -0.06 6.71
C HIS A 22 4.47 -1.57 6.74
N VAL A 23 5.30 -2.10 7.65
CA VAL A 23 5.45 -3.56 7.85
C VAL A 23 4.10 -4.20 8.19
N ASP A 24 3.38 -3.67 9.18
CA ASP A 24 2.05 -4.20 9.55
C ASP A 24 1.04 -4.13 8.38
N ARG A 25 1.12 -3.08 7.56
CA ARG A 25 0.28 -2.92 6.36
C ARG A 25 0.66 -3.91 5.28
N HIS A 26 1.95 -4.18 5.11
CA HIS A 26 2.47 -5.14 4.15
C HIS A 26 1.96 -6.55 4.49
N ASP A 27 2.18 -7.00 5.73
CA ASP A 27 1.69 -8.29 6.23
C ASP A 27 0.18 -8.43 6.03
N ARG A 28 -0.58 -7.37 6.32
CA ARG A 28 -2.03 -7.39 6.12
C ARG A 28 -2.41 -7.51 4.64
N LEU A 29 -1.71 -6.83 3.75
CA LEU A 29 -1.93 -6.96 2.31
C LEU A 29 -1.53 -8.35 1.79
N GLU A 30 -0.51 -9.00 2.35
CA GLU A 30 -0.18 -10.40 2.02
C GLU A 30 -1.34 -11.34 2.38
N GLU A 31 -1.91 -11.20 3.58
CA GLU A 31 -3.08 -11.99 3.99
C GLU A 31 -4.29 -11.80 3.06
N LEU A 32 -4.54 -10.55 2.64
CA LEU A 32 -5.60 -10.22 1.70
C LEU A 32 -5.31 -10.82 0.30
N ASN A 33 -4.05 -10.78 -0.14
CA ASN A 33 -3.62 -11.41 -1.39
C ASN A 33 -3.81 -12.95 -1.36
N LEU A 34 -3.52 -13.59 -0.23
CA LEU A 34 -3.77 -15.02 -0.04
C LEU A 34 -5.26 -15.36 -0.15
N ARG A 35 -6.15 -14.50 0.37
CA ARG A 35 -7.61 -14.66 0.21
C ARG A 35 -8.04 -14.48 -1.24
N LEU A 36 -7.51 -13.47 -1.94
CA LEU A 36 -7.80 -13.20 -3.36
C LEU A 36 -7.37 -14.38 -4.23
N SER A 37 -6.12 -14.84 -4.13
CA SER A 37 -5.58 -15.99 -4.88
C SER A 37 -6.32 -17.30 -4.58
N SER A 38 -6.79 -17.47 -3.33
CA SER A 38 -7.62 -18.62 -2.93
C SER A 38 -9.10 -18.50 -3.34
N LYS A 39 -9.52 -17.41 -4.01
CA LYS A 39 -10.93 -17.10 -4.33
C LYS A 39 -11.85 -17.09 -3.10
N ARG A 40 -11.31 -16.69 -1.94
CA ARG A 40 -12.02 -16.55 -0.66
C ARG A 40 -12.20 -15.10 -0.23
N ALA A 41 -11.69 -14.14 -1.01
CA ALA A 41 -11.87 -12.72 -0.73
C ALA A 41 -13.33 -12.30 -0.86
N THR A 42 -13.72 -11.38 0.01
CA THR A 42 -15.03 -10.73 0.08
C THR A 42 -14.94 -9.29 -0.41
N SER A 43 -16.09 -8.63 -0.60
CA SER A 43 -16.13 -7.20 -0.87
C SER A 43 -15.49 -6.35 0.23
N GLU A 44 -15.52 -6.82 1.48
CA GLU A 44 -14.86 -6.17 2.61
C GLU A 44 -13.33 -6.27 2.50
N ASP A 45 -12.81 -7.43 2.07
CA ASP A 45 -11.36 -7.60 1.85
C ASP A 45 -10.85 -6.65 0.74
N VAL A 46 -11.63 -6.47 -0.34
CA VAL A 46 -11.28 -5.53 -1.43
C VAL A 46 -11.27 -4.09 -0.91
N ARG A 47 -12.29 -3.70 -0.14
CA ARG A 47 -12.34 -2.37 0.47
C ARG A 47 -11.18 -2.13 1.45
N GLU A 48 -10.83 -3.14 2.24
CA GLU A 48 -9.73 -3.03 3.18
C GLU A 48 -8.38 -2.84 2.47
N ALA A 49 -8.13 -3.62 1.41
CA ALA A 49 -6.94 -3.47 0.60
C ALA A 49 -6.85 -2.07 -0.04
N GLU A 50 -7.96 -1.57 -0.61
CA GLU A 50 -8.06 -0.19 -1.12
C GLU A 50 -7.68 0.84 -0.04
N ASP A 51 -8.28 0.73 1.15
CA ASP A 51 -8.04 1.68 2.26
C ASP A 51 -6.57 1.66 2.73
N ILE A 52 -5.92 0.50 2.73
CA ILE A 52 -4.49 0.38 3.07
C ILE A 52 -3.63 1.03 1.97
N LEU A 53 -3.88 0.70 0.70
CA LEU A 53 -3.15 1.25 -0.45
C LEU A 53 -3.27 2.77 -0.51
N HIS A 54 -4.47 3.32 -0.30
CA HIS A 54 -4.72 4.76 -0.22
C HIS A 54 -3.85 5.46 0.82
N LYS A 55 -3.76 4.88 2.03
CA LYS A 55 -2.94 5.44 3.12
C LYS A 55 -1.45 5.37 2.79
N ILE A 56 -0.99 4.31 2.14
CA ILE A 56 0.40 4.19 1.69
C ILE A 56 0.69 5.25 0.63
N ALA A 57 -0.14 5.34 -0.42
CA ALA A 57 0.00 6.31 -1.50
C ALA A 57 0.08 7.75 -0.99
N GLY A 58 -0.87 8.14 -0.12
CA GLY A 58 -0.95 9.51 0.42
C GLY A 58 0.25 9.89 1.31
N ALA A 59 0.73 8.97 2.14
CA ALA A 59 1.84 9.25 3.04
C ALA A 59 3.21 9.17 2.33
N ALA A 60 3.43 8.18 1.47
CA ALA A 60 4.71 7.92 0.83
C ALA A 60 5.20 9.11 -0.02
N GLY A 61 4.30 9.77 -0.76
CA GLY A 61 4.64 10.95 -1.56
C GLY A 61 5.21 12.11 -0.73
N THR A 62 4.67 12.35 0.47
CA THR A 62 5.14 13.42 1.37
C THR A 62 6.47 13.10 2.06
N LEU A 63 6.83 11.82 2.14
CA LEU A 63 8.01 11.31 2.84
C LEU A 63 9.18 11.01 1.90
N GLY A 64 9.09 11.43 0.64
CA GLY A 64 10.12 11.19 -0.37
C GLY A 64 10.20 9.73 -0.84
N LEU A 65 9.19 8.91 -0.54
CA LEU A 65 9.07 7.51 -0.96
C LEU A 65 8.21 7.42 -2.24
N ARG A 66 8.58 8.19 -3.27
CA ARG A 66 7.74 8.38 -4.46
C ARG A 66 7.40 7.06 -5.16
N GLU A 67 8.38 6.19 -5.36
CA GLU A 67 8.17 4.89 -6.01
C GLU A 67 7.14 4.01 -5.27
N LEU A 68 7.25 3.91 -3.95
CA LEU A 68 6.27 3.21 -3.11
C LEU A 68 4.88 3.84 -3.22
N GLY A 69 4.80 5.17 -3.22
CA GLY A 69 3.56 5.90 -3.30
C GLY A 69 2.85 5.74 -4.63
N ASP A 70 3.60 5.85 -5.73
CA ASP A 70 3.08 5.69 -7.09
C ASP A 70 2.63 4.24 -7.32
N ALA A 71 3.43 3.25 -6.90
CA ALA A 71 3.05 1.84 -6.98
C ALA A 71 1.78 1.51 -6.16
N ALA A 72 1.67 2.06 -4.94
CA ALA A 72 0.47 1.89 -4.12
C ALA A 72 -0.75 2.52 -4.81
N ARG A 73 -0.58 3.70 -5.43
CA ARG A 73 -1.65 4.42 -6.13
C ARG A 73 -2.14 3.66 -7.35
N ASP A 74 -1.24 3.06 -8.12
CA ASP A 74 -1.60 2.29 -9.32
C ASP A 74 -2.45 1.07 -8.94
N VAL A 75 -2.11 0.36 -7.86
CA VAL A 75 -2.91 -0.77 -7.37
C VAL A 75 -4.21 -0.30 -6.72
N GLU A 76 -4.20 0.80 -5.96
CA GLU A 76 -5.39 1.40 -5.34
C GLU A 76 -6.50 1.64 -6.38
N ILE A 77 -6.15 2.16 -7.56
CA ILE A 77 -7.11 2.43 -8.65
C ILE A 77 -7.83 1.15 -9.08
N LEU A 78 -7.10 0.03 -9.23
CA LEU A 78 -7.70 -1.25 -9.61
C LEU A 78 -8.66 -1.78 -8.55
N PHE A 79 -8.34 -1.60 -7.27
CA PHE A 79 -9.21 -1.99 -6.16
C PHE A 79 -10.45 -1.09 -6.06
N LEU A 80 -10.30 0.21 -6.30
CA LEU A 80 -11.41 1.15 -6.38
C LEU A 80 -12.38 0.78 -7.51
N GLU A 81 -11.87 0.54 -8.73
CA GLU A 81 -12.67 0.12 -9.88
C GLU A 81 -13.40 -1.20 -9.61
N ALA A 82 -12.70 -2.18 -9.02
CA ALA A 82 -13.29 -3.45 -8.63
C ALA A 82 -14.41 -3.29 -7.59
N ARG A 83 -14.26 -2.36 -6.63
CA ARG A 83 -15.29 -2.06 -5.64
C ARG A 83 -16.51 -1.40 -6.27
N GLU A 84 -16.30 -0.42 -7.14
CA GLU A 84 -17.38 0.28 -7.85
C GLU A 84 -18.16 -0.66 -8.78
N ALA A 85 -17.49 -1.66 -9.36
CA ALA A 85 -18.11 -2.70 -10.18
C ALA A 85 -18.83 -3.80 -9.36
N GLY A 86 -18.79 -3.76 -8.02
CA GLY A 86 -19.47 -4.74 -7.16
C GLY A 86 -18.70 -6.04 -6.91
N PHE A 87 -17.36 -6.00 -7.07
CA PHE A 87 -16.35 -7.07 -6.96
C PHE A 87 -15.74 -7.44 -8.32
N GLY A 88 -14.50 -7.02 -8.55
CA GLY A 88 -13.74 -7.29 -9.76
C GLY A 88 -13.16 -8.71 -9.83
N ASP A 89 -12.42 -9.00 -10.90
CA ASP A 89 -11.73 -10.28 -11.05
C ASP A 89 -10.63 -10.45 -9.98
N ALA A 90 -10.87 -11.35 -9.03
CA ALA A 90 -9.93 -11.65 -7.95
C ALA A 90 -8.54 -12.07 -8.45
N GLY A 91 -8.43 -12.71 -9.62
CA GLY A 91 -7.14 -13.09 -10.20
C GLY A 91 -6.34 -11.89 -10.71
N THR A 92 -7.01 -10.85 -11.21
CA THR A 92 -6.37 -9.59 -11.61
C THR A 92 -5.95 -8.78 -10.40
N LEU A 93 -6.82 -8.64 -9.39
CA LEU A 93 -6.49 -7.96 -8.14
C LEU A 93 -5.31 -8.63 -7.41
N SER A 94 -5.30 -9.96 -7.34
CA SER A 94 -4.22 -10.71 -6.70
C SER A 94 -2.87 -10.47 -7.37
N ARG A 95 -2.80 -10.50 -8.70
CA ARG A 95 -1.56 -10.24 -9.44
C ARG A 95 -1.05 -8.81 -9.27
N ALA A 96 -1.96 -7.83 -9.28
CA ALA A 96 -1.60 -6.45 -9.03
C ALA A 96 -1.05 -6.25 -7.61
N LEU A 97 -1.70 -6.87 -6.63
CA LEU A 97 -1.26 -6.78 -5.23
C LEU A 97 0.07 -7.52 -5.00
N GLU A 98 0.27 -8.67 -5.61
CA GLU A 98 1.55 -9.41 -5.57
C GLU A 98 2.71 -8.59 -6.16
N TRP A 99 2.48 -7.90 -7.28
CA TRP A 99 3.49 -6.99 -7.83
C TRP A 99 3.86 -5.87 -6.84
N PHE A 100 2.86 -5.23 -6.22
CA PHE A 100 3.11 -4.20 -5.21
C PHE A 100 3.82 -4.74 -3.97
N LEU A 101 3.44 -5.92 -3.48
CA LEU A 101 4.08 -6.58 -2.34
C LEU A 101 5.57 -6.82 -2.62
N ASN A 102 5.92 -7.38 -3.78
CA ASN A 102 7.32 -7.59 -4.17
C ASN A 102 8.15 -6.30 -4.26
N LEU A 103 7.55 -5.18 -4.64
CA LEU A 103 8.22 -3.88 -4.62
C LEU A 103 8.36 -3.35 -3.19
N SER A 104 7.25 -3.37 -2.43
CA SER A 104 7.14 -2.75 -1.12
C SER A 104 7.97 -3.43 -0.03
N ILE A 105 8.28 -4.73 -0.16
CA ILE A 105 9.12 -5.47 0.79
C ILE A 105 10.52 -4.83 0.97
N THR A 106 11.05 -4.20 -0.08
CA THR A 106 12.33 -3.47 -0.01
C THR A 106 12.30 -2.30 0.96
N HIS A 107 11.11 -1.78 1.28
CA HIS A 107 10.89 -0.74 2.27
C HIS A 107 10.59 -1.30 3.68
N CYS A 108 10.26 -2.59 3.80
CA CYS A 108 10.16 -3.28 5.08
C CYS A 108 11.55 -3.56 5.67
N ASP A 109 12.51 -3.96 4.83
CA ASP A 109 13.90 -4.21 5.23
C ASP A 109 14.65 -2.92 5.66
N ALA A 110 14.11 -1.76 5.31
CA ALA A 110 14.67 -0.44 5.62
C ALA A 110 14.11 0.19 6.91
N ALA A 111 13.18 -0.49 7.60
CA ALA A 111 12.50 -0.02 8.82
C ALA A 111 13.31 -0.30 10.10
#